data_AF-A0A8T5A2G4-F1
#
_entry.id   AF-A0A8T5A2G4-F1
#
_cell.length_a   1.000
_cell.length_b   1.000
_cell.length_c   1.000
_cell.angle_alpha   90.00
_cell.angle_beta   90.00
_cell.angle_gamma   90.00
#
_symmetry.space_group_name_H-M   'P 1'
#
loop_
_entity.id
_entity.type
_entity.pdbx_description
1 polymer ?
#
loop_
_entity_poly.entity_id
_entity_poly.type
_entity_poly.pdbx_seq_one_letter_code
_entity_poly.pdbx_strand_id
1 'polypeptide(L)'
;MRYLMEKFADEWGPEKILQVYDSETKMKGILVIDNTALGPGKGGIRMTSTVDIEEVFRLARTMTWKCALAELPFGGAKSGIIADPEKISKEEKNNLIRAFAIAIKPLSPSLYIAGPDINTGEEMAIYAIANGNLNSCTGKPAYMCVRPGEKCGIPHEYGSTAYGVFHAIMVASEHVGLNLKRQE
;
A
#
# COMPACT_ATOMS: atom_id res chain seq x y z
N MET A 1 -11.29 -6.04 -21.27
CA MET A 1 -11.63 -4.65 -20.86
C MET A 1 -13.07 -4.51 -20.40
N ARG A 2 -14.09 -4.85 -21.23
CA ARG A 2 -15.51 -4.73 -20.87
C ARG A 2 -15.90 -5.46 -19.56
N TYR A 3 -15.39 -6.68 -19.38
CA TYR A 3 -15.61 -7.48 -18.16
C TYR A 3 -15.16 -6.80 -16.85
N LEU A 4 -14.02 -6.09 -16.85
CA LEU A 4 -13.51 -5.46 -15.63
C LEU A 4 -14.41 -4.29 -15.20
N MET A 5 -14.89 -3.52 -16.19
CA MET A 5 -15.81 -2.41 -15.95
C MET A 5 -17.14 -2.92 -15.40
N GLU A 6 -17.72 -3.96 -16.03
CA GLU A 6 -19.00 -4.53 -15.58
C GLU A 6 -18.90 -5.21 -14.21
N LYS A 7 -17.74 -5.78 -13.87
CA LYS A 7 -17.55 -6.49 -12.59
C LYS A 7 -17.23 -5.57 -11.41
N PHE A 8 -16.42 -4.53 -11.63
CA PHE A 8 -15.85 -3.75 -10.52
C PHE A 8 -16.37 -2.31 -10.45
N ALA A 9 -16.83 -1.72 -11.55
CA ALA A 9 -17.24 -0.33 -11.54
C ALA A 9 -18.63 -0.17 -10.89
N ASP A 10 -18.67 0.55 -9.78
CA ASP A 10 -19.87 1.01 -9.09
C ASP A 10 -19.83 2.54 -8.93
N GLU A 11 -20.79 3.08 -8.19
CA GLU A 11 -20.91 4.53 -7.95
C GLU A 11 -19.73 5.13 -7.16
N TRP A 12 -18.93 4.30 -6.48
CA TRP A 12 -17.82 4.72 -5.63
C TRP A 12 -16.46 4.60 -6.32
N GLY A 13 -16.34 3.68 -7.28
CA GLY A 13 -15.08 3.36 -7.96
C GLY A 13 -15.09 1.96 -8.59
N PRO A 14 -13.92 1.40 -8.92
CA PRO A 14 -12.62 2.06 -8.82
C PRO A 14 -12.44 3.10 -9.92
N GLU A 15 -11.86 4.25 -9.59
CA GLU A 15 -11.53 5.28 -10.59
C GLU A 15 -10.56 4.77 -11.67
N LYS A 16 -9.59 3.92 -11.28
CA LYS A 16 -8.56 3.41 -12.20
C LYS A 16 -8.16 1.98 -11.81
N ILE A 17 -8.07 1.12 -12.83
CA ILE A 17 -7.42 -0.18 -12.74
C ILE A 17 -6.28 -0.19 -13.76
N LEU A 18 -5.06 -0.39 -13.29
CA LEU A 18 -3.86 -0.47 -14.12
C LEU A 18 -3.23 -1.85 -13.97
N GLN A 19 -2.91 -2.47 -15.10
CA GLN A 19 -2.07 -3.66 -15.17
C GLN A 19 -0.80 -3.28 -15.93
N VAL A 20 0.35 -3.54 -15.33
CA VAL A 20 1.66 -3.23 -15.89
C VAL A 20 2.46 -4.49 -16.09
N TYR A 21 3.20 -4.54 -17.19
CA TYR A 21 4.14 -5.62 -17.47
C TYR A 21 5.47 -5.00 -17.91
N ASP A 22 6.55 -5.42 -17.27
CA ASP A 22 7.91 -5.05 -17.65
C ASP A 22 8.58 -6.23 -18.35
N SER A 23 8.97 -6.05 -19.61
CA SER A 23 9.48 -7.15 -20.44
C SER A 23 10.90 -7.59 -20.06
N GLU A 24 11.68 -6.73 -19.42
CA GLU A 24 13.07 -7.00 -19.03
C GLU A 24 13.11 -7.88 -17.77
N THR A 25 12.43 -7.45 -16.71
CA THR A 25 12.37 -8.15 -15.42
C THR A 25 11.27 -9.20 -15.34
N LYS A 26 10.37 -9.25 -16.34
CA LYS A 26 9.14 -10.05 -16.35
C LYS A 26 8.15 -9.68 -15.24
N MET A 27 8.32 -8.51 -14.62
CA MET A 27 7.43 -8.02 -13.56
C MET A 27 6.02 -7.86 -14.09
N LYS A 28 5.05 -8.43 -13.36
CA LYS A 28 3.62 -8.24 -13.58
C LYS A 28 3.04 -7.55 -12.35
N GLY A 29 2.45 -6.37 -12.57
CA GLY A 29 1.95 -5.53 -11.50
C GLY A 29 0.50 -5.12 -11.74
N ILE A 30 -0.22 -4.90 -10.64
CA ILE A 30 -1.59 -4.42 -10.61
C ILE A 30 -1.62 -3.20 -9.68
N LEU A 31 -2.30 -2.14 -10.10
CA LEU A 31 -2.63 -1.00 -9.24
C LEU A 31 -4.12 -0.71 -9.42
N VAL A 32 -4.86 -0.67 -8.32
CA VAL A 32 -6.24 -0.18 -8.27
C VAL A 32 -6.27 1.07 -7.43
N ILE A 33 -6.73 2.17 -8.03
CA ILE A 33 -7.08 3.41 -7.33
C ILE A 33 -8.59 3.41 -7.25
N ASP A 34 -9.11 3.22 -6.03
CA ASP A 34 -10.53 3.05 -5.82
C ASP A 34 -11.25 4.40 -5.83
N ASN A 35 -10.84 5.31 -4.93
CA ASN A 35 -11.47 6.62 -4.78
C ASN A 35 -10.44 7.63 -4.25
N THR A 36 -10.43 8.85 -4.79
CA THR A 36 -9.50 9.94 -4.45
C THR A 36 -10.19 11.19 -3.92
N ALA A 37 -11.47 11.12 -3.54
CA ALA A 37 -12.27 12.28 -3.13
C ALA A 37 -11.68 13.04 -1.93
N LEU A 38 -11.00 12.36 -1.00
CA LEU A 38 -10.34 12.97 0.17
C LEU A 38 -8.85 13.27 -0.05
N GLY A 39 -8.28 12.92 -1.20
CA GLY A 39 -6.85 13.02 -1.50
C GLY A 39 -6.31 11.81 -2.27
N PRO A 40 -4.98 11.72 -2.48
CA PRO A 40 -4.40 10.60 -3.22
C PRO A 40 -4.72 9.27 -2.55
N GLY A 41 -4.89 8.23 -3.37
CA GLY A 41 -5.16 6.89 -2.88
C GLY A 41 -3.99 6.35 -2.06
N LYS A 42 -4.26 5.88 -0.84
CA LYS A 42 -3.24 5.28 0.03
C LYS A 42 -3.40 3.77 0.09
N GLY A 43 -2.30 3.04 -0.09
CA GLY A 43 -2.26 1.61 0.27
C GLY A 43 -0.99 0.88 -0.12
N GLY A 44 -0.83 -0.31 0.44
CA GLY A 44 0.40 -1.09 0.34
C GLY A 44 0.58 -1.85 -0.97
N ILE A 45 1.80 -2.35 -1.19
CA ILE A 45 2.18 -3.21 -2.31
C ILE A 45 2.22 -4.66 -1.83
N ARG A 46 1.29 -5.52 -2.28
CA ARG A 46 1.33 -6.95 -1.95
C ARG A 46 2.21 -7.71 -2.94
N MET A 47 3.02 -8.65 -2.48
CA MET A 47 3.76 -9.54 -3.38
C MET A 47 3.45 -11.00 -3.06
N THR A 48 2.71 -11.67 -3.95
CA THR A 48 2.43 -13.10 -3.84
C THR A 48 2.31 -13.71 -5.24
N SER A 49 2.43 -15.03 -5.35
CA SER A 49 2.23 -15.75 -6.62
C SER A 49 0.76 -15.77 -7.07
N THR A 50 -0.17 -15.43 -6.17
CA THR A 50 -1.62 -15.57 -6.38
C THR A 50 -2.37 -14.25 -6.39
N VAL A 51 -1.71 -13.11 -6.15
CA VAL A 51 -2.40 -11.81 -6.10
C VAL A 51 -3.07 -11.52 -7.43
N ASP A 52 -4.35 -11.17 -7.39
CA ASP A 52 -5.16 -10.90 -8.56
C ASP A 52 -5.88 -9.54 -8.47
N ILE A 53 -6.54 -9.15 -9.56
CA ILE A 53 -7.20 -7.84 -9.67
C ILE A 53 -8.37 -7.72 -8.70
N GLU A 54 -9.10 -8.81 -8.44
CA GLU A 54 -10.28 -8.80 -7.57
C GLU A 54 -9.86 -8.59 -6.11
N GLU A 55 -8.82 -9.29 -5.68
CA GLU A 55 -8.20 -9.09 -4.37
C GLU A 55 -7.70 -7.66 -4.21
N VAL A 56 -6.93 -7.15 -5.19
CA VAL A 56 -6.38 -5.79 -5.13
C VAL A 56 -7.50 -4.74 -5.11
N PHE A 57 -8.57 -4.93 -5.90
CA PHE A 57 -9.73 -4.05 -5.87
C PHE A 57 -10.41 -4.02 -4.50
N ARG A 58 -10.73 -5.19 -3.93
CA ARG A 58 -11.40 -5.28 -2.61
C ARG A 58 -10.55 -4.64 -1.51
N LEU A 59 -9.23 -4.81 -1.58
CA LEU A 59 -8.29 -4.18 -0.64
C LEU A 59 -8.20 -2.66 -0.87
N ALA A 60 -8.28 -2.17 -2.11
CA ALA A 60 -8.31 -0.74 -2.42
C ALA A 60 -9.58 -0.08 -1.86
N ARG A 61 -10.75 -0.70 -2.05
CA ARG A 61 -12.02 -0.27 -1.44
C ARG A 61 -11.96 -0.25 0.09
N THR A 62 -11.35 -1.27 0.68
CA THR A 62 -11.12 -1.32 2.13
C THR A 62 -10.25 -0.15 2.59
N MET A 63 -9.23 0.24 1.81
CA MET A 63 -8.41 1.40 2.12
C MET A 63 -9.20 2.72 2.03
N THR A 64 -10.12 2.87 1.07
CA THR A 64 -11.01 4.04 0.97
C THR A 64 -11.78 4.22 2.28
N TRP A 65 -12.48 3.17 2.72
CA TRP A 65 -13.27 3.23 3.95
C TRP A 65 -12.40 3.43 5.19
N LYS A 66 -11.25 2.74 5.27
CA LYS A 66 -10.33 2.88 6.39
C LYS A 66 -9.82 4.32 6.53
N CYS A 67 -9.42 4.95 5.43
CA CYS A 67 -8.92 6.32 5.45
C CYS A 67 -10.04 7.32 5.79
N ALA A 68 -11.24 7.14 5.23
CA ALA A 68 -12.40 7.97 5.54
C ALA A 68 -12.82 7.87 7.02
N LEU A 69 -12.92 6.65 7.57
CA LEU A 69 -13.26 6.42 8.99
C LEU A 69 -12.22 6.99 9.96
N ALA A 70 -10.95 7.05 9.54
CA ALA A 70 -9.87 7.63 10.33
C ALA A 70 -9.67 9.14 10.09
N GLU A 71 -10.58 9.79 9.34
CA GLU A 71 -10.53 11.20 8.98
C GLU A 71 -9.18 11.63 8.36
N LEU A 72 -8.56 10.73 7.61
CA LEU A 72 -7.29 10.99 6.95
C LEU A 72 -7.52 11.68 5.59
N PRO A 73 -6.64 12.61 5.17
CA PRO A 73 -6.72 13.29 3.87
C PRO A 73 -6.21 12.39 2.73
N PHE A 74 -6.72 11.15 2.69
CA PHE A 74 -6.35 10.13 1.72
C PHE A 74 -7.57 9.40 1.22
N GLY A 75 -7.57 9.10 -0.07
CA GLY A 75 -8.44 8.12 -0.68
C GLY A 75 -7.93 6.68 -0.48
N GLY A 76 -8.54 5.73 -1.19
CA GLY A 76 -8.13 4.33 -1.18
C GLY A 76 -7.45 3.88 -2.46
N ALA A 77 -6.36 3.14 -2.31
CA ALA A 77 -5.71 2.44 -3.40
C ALA A 77 -5.04 1.16 -2.89
N LYS A 78 -4.69 0.25 -3.79
CA LYS A 78 -3.89 -0.93 -3.48
C LYS A 78 -3.12 -1.38 -4.70
N SER A 79 -1.95 -1.97 -4.49
CA SER A 79 -1.21 -2.62 -5.56
C SER A 79 -0.77 -4.04 -5.21
N GLY A 80 -0.47 -4.80 -6.26
CA GLY A 80 0.02 -6.17 -6.19
C GLY A 80 1.12 -6.41 -7.24
N ILE A 81 2.15 -7.18 -6.88
CA ILE A 81 3.16 -7.72 -7.79
C ILE A 81 3.03 -9.25 -7.77
N ILE A 82 2.86 -9.86 -8.94
CA ILE A 82 2.68 -11.31 -9.06
C ILE A 82 4.07 -11.96 -9.07
N ALA A 83 4.54 -12.36 -7.89
CA ALA A 83 5.82 -13.04 -7.70
C ALA A 83 5.82 -13.85 -6.39
N ASP A 84 6.52 -14.98 -6.40
CA ASP A 84 6.72 -15.83 -5.23
C ASP A 84 8.02 -15.42 -4.52
N PRO A 85 7.98 -14.74 -3.35
CA PRO A 85 9.18 -14.26 -2.67
C PRO A 85 10.07 -15.39 -2.16
N GLU A 86 9.56 -16.61 -2.03
CA GLU A 86 10.36 -17.77 -1.61
C GLU A 86 11.15 -18.39 -2.77
N LYS A 87 10.79 -18.07 -4.02
CA LYS A 87 11.41 -18.62 -5.23
C LYS A 87 12.29 -17.63 -5.99
N ILE A 88 12.47 -16.43 -5.45
CA ILE A 88 13.30 -15.39 -6.04
C ILE A 88 14.35 -14.94 -5.04
N SER A 89 15.51 -14.55 -5.53
CA SER A 89 16.55 -13.92 -4.74
C SER A 89 16.11 -12.52 -4.26
N LYS A 90 16.78 -12.02 -3.22
CA LYS A 90 16.59 -10.63 -2.73
C LYS A 90 16.85 -9.60 -3.84
N GLU A 91 17.82 -9.86 -4.72
CA GLU A 91 18.14 -8.97 -5.84
C GLU A 91 17.04 -8.95 -6.89
N GLU A 92 16.52 -10.11 -7.28
CA GLU A 92 15.38 -10.21 -8.19
C GLU A 92 14.15 -9.50 -7.62
N LYS A 93 13.83 -9.73 -6.34
CA LYS A 93 12.76 -9.02 -5.63
C LYS A 93 12.92 -7.51 -5.71
N ASN A 94 14.12 -7.01 -5.45
CA ASN A 94 14.43 -5.58 -5.53
C ASN A 94 14.26 -5.05 -6.96
N ASN A 95 14.65 -5.81 -7.99
CA ASN A 95 14.46 -5.44 -9.39
C ASN A 95 12.98 -5.37 -9.77
N LEU A 96 12.15 -6.30 -9.31
CA LEU A 96 10.70 -6.24 -9.51
C LEU A 96 10.08 -4.99 -8.87
N ILE A 97 10.50 -4.63 -7.65
CA ILE A 97 10.04 -3.41 -6.98
C ILE A 97 10.45 -2.15 -7.74
N ARG A 98 11.70 -2.09 -8.25
CA ARG A 98 12.18 -0.97 -9.08
C ARG A 98 11.35 -0.85 -10.35
N ALA A 99 11.18 -1.94 -11.08
CA ALA A 99 10.40 -1.98 -12.32
C ALA A 99 8.95 -1.51 -12.07
N PHE A 100 8.33 -1.99 -10.99
CA PHE A 100 6.98 -1.57 -10.62
C PHE A 100 6.91 -0.07 -10.30
N ALA A 101 7.84 0.45 -9.48
CA ALA A 101 7.90 1.86 -9.10
C ALA A 101 8.06 2.80 -10.31
N ILE A 102 8.86 2.39 -11.30
CA ILE A 102 9.05 3.11 -12.56
C ILE A 102 7.78 3.05 -13.40
N ALA A 103 7.17 1.88 -13.56
CA ALA A 103 5.99 1.67 -14.39
C ALA A 103 4.78 2.52 -13.94
N ILE A 104 4.60 2.71 -12.63
CA ILE A 104 3.49 3.50 -12.08
C ILE A 104 3.87 4.95 -11.72
N LYS A 105 5.10 5.38 -12.04
CA LYS A 105 5.62 6.72 -11.71
C LYS A 105 4.68 7.87 -12.09
N PRO A 106 4.00 7.88 -13.25
CA PRO A 106 3.09 8.98 -13.60
C PRO A 106 1.91 9.19 -12.64
N LEU A 107 1.56 8.17 -11.83
CA LEU A 107 0.44 8.20 -10.90
C LEU A 107 0.87 8.48 -9.44
N SER A 108 2.16 8.50 -9.15
CA SER A 108 2.70 8.55 -7.79
C SER A 108 3.69 9.72 -7.65
N PRO A 109 3.52 10.62 -6.66
CA PRO A 109 2.61 10.55 -5.52
C PRO A 109 1.20 11.15 -5.74
N SER A 110 0.92 11.71 -6.92
CA SER A 110 -0.24 12.58 -7.15
C SER A 110 -1.59 11.88 -6.99
N LEU A 111 -1.69 10.60 -7.36
CA LEU A 111 -2.91 9.79 -7.27
C LEU A 111 -2.74 8.56 -6.39
N TYR A 112 -1.50 8.11 -6.16
CA TYR A 112 -1.19 6.93 -5.35
C TYR A 112 0.04 7.16 -4.47
N ILE A 113 -0.09 6.84 -3.18
CA ILE A 113 1.01 6.80 -2.21
C ILE A 113 1.13 5.38 -1.66
N ALA A 114 2.22 4.70 -2.04
CA ALA A 114 2.47 3.32 -1.68
C ALA A 114 2.79 3.12 -0.20
N GLY A 115 2.85 1.86 0.23
CA GLY A 115 3.26 1.46 1.57
C GLY A 115 3.61 -0.04 1.61
N PRO A 116 4.03 -0.53 2.78
CA PRO A 116 4.31 -1.94 2.98
C PRO A 116 3.03 -2.77 2.99
N ASP A 117 3.15 -4.05 2.62
CA ASP A 117 2.13 -5.09 2.78
C ASP A 117 2.80 -6.48 2.88
N ILE A 118 2.03 -7.56 2.72
CA ILE A 118 2.55 -8.92 2.66
C ILE A 118 3.69 -8.98 1.63
N ASN A 119 4.85 -9.38 2.14
CA ASN A 119 6.10 -9.55 1.42
C ASN A 119 6.71 -8.28 0.81
N THR A 120 6.28 -7.08 1.20
CA THR A 120 7.00 -5.83 0.90
C THR A 120 7.09 -4.95 2.15
N GLY A 121 8.30 -4.59 2.55
CA GLY A 121 8.57 -3.83 3.77
C GLY A 121 9.80 -2.95 3.59
N GLU A 122 10.98 -3.55 3.78
CA GLU A 122 12.28 -2.88 3.60
C GLU A 122 12.45 -2.29 2.18
N GLU A 123 11.76 -2.86 1.20
CA GLU A 123 11.82 -2.43 -0.20
C GLU A 123 11.19 -1.05 -0.45
N MET A 124 10.50 -0.46 0.53
CA MET A 124 9.94 0.90 0.39
C MET A 124 11.01 1.96 0.13
N ALA A 125 12.24 1.77 0.64
CA ALA A 125 13.37 2.63 0.29
C ALA A 125 13.69 2.56 -1.21
N ILE A 126 13.71 1.34 -1.75
CA ILE A 126 14.01 1.06 -3.16
C ILE A 126 12.91 1.63 -4.05
N TYR A 127 11.65 1.44 -3.68
CA TYR A 127 10.49 2.00 -4.38
C TYR A 127 10.59 3.52 -4.45
N ALA A 128 10.84 4.20 -3.33
CA ALA A 128 10.91 5.66 -3.28
C ALA A 128 12.01 6.23 -4.19
N ILE A 129 13.19 5.60 -4.19
CA ILE A 129 14.33 5.98 -5.02
C ILE A 129 14.01 5.77 -6.51
N ALA A 130 13.48 4.59 -6.87
CA ALA A 130 13.15 4.26 -8.25
C ALA A 130 12.01 5.12 -8.82
N ASN A 131 11.02 5.45 -7.99
CA ASN A 131 9.97 6.41 -8.35
C ASN A 131 10.54 7.83 -8.57
N GLY A 132 11.62 8.18 -7.88
CA GLY A 132 12.28 9.48 -7.97
C GLY A 132 11.62 10.56 -7.11
N ASN A 133 10.74 10.18 -6.18
CA ASN A 133 10.09 11.09 -5.24
C ASN A 133 9.92 10.42 -3.87
N LEU A 134 10.49 10.99 -2.81
CA LEU A 134 10.43 10.40 -1.47
C LEU A 134 9.04 10.45 -0.83
N ASN A 135 8.11 11.27 -1.36
CA ASN A 135 6.71 11.31 -0.95
C ASN A 135 5.85 10.22 -1.62
N SER A 136 6.42 9.41 -2.51
CA SER A 136 5.71 8.33 -3.21
C SER A 136 5.29 7.15 -2.33
N CYS A 137 5.90 7.00 -1.14
CA CYS A 137 5.51 5.94 -0.22
C CYS A 137 5.72 6.29 1.27
N THR A 138 5.04 5.51 2.11
CA THR A 138 5.32 5.34 3.55
C THR A 138 6.03 4.00 3.81
N GLY A 139 6.50 3.73 5.03
CA GLY A 139 7.24 2.50 5.35
C GLY A 139 8.76 2.59 5.10
N LYS A 140 9.23 3.68 4.50
CA LYS A 140 10.65 3.95 4.28
C LYS A 140 11.39 4.31 5.58
N PRO A 141 12.71 4.02 5.67
CA PRO A 141 13.54 4.37 6.83
C PRO A 141 13.44 5.84 7.25
N ALA A 142 13.56 6.11 8.55
CA ALA A 142 13.32 7.42 9.14
C ALA A 142 14.18 8.54 8.52
N TYR A 143 15.41 8.21 8.12
CA TYR A 143 16.37 9.15 7.52
C TYR A 143 16.00 9.57 6.09
N MET A 144 15.06 8.88 5.42
CA MET A 144 14.64 9.23 4.05
C MET A 144 13.57 10.31 4.11
N CYS A 145 13.99 11.57 4.03
CA CYS A 145 13.12 12.73 4.12
C CYS A 145 13.31 13.71 2.96
N VAL A 146 12.22 14.39 2.56
CA VAL A 146 12.26 15.49 1.59
C VAL A 146 12.79 16.79 2.19
N ARG A 147 12.70 16.96 3.50
CA ARG A 147 13.20 18.14 4.23
C ARG A 147 14.62 17.87 4.71
N PRO A 148 15.64 18.63 4.23
CA PRO A 148 17.03 18.42 4.63
C PRO A 148 17.21 18.49 6.15
N GLY A 149 17.93 17.52 6.72
CA GLY A 149 18.19 17.45 8.17
C GLY A 149 17.06 16.87 9.02
N GLU A 150 15.90 16.57 8.44
CA GLU A 150 14.77 16.00 9.16
C GLU A 150 14.63 14.48 8.99
N LYS A 151 13.96 13.86 9.96
CA LYS A 151 13.54 12.44 9.90
C LYS A 151 12.04 12.35 9.68
N CYS A 152 11.62 12.27 8.42
CA CYS A 152 10.20 12.16 8.05
C CYS A 152 9.84 10.85 7.32
N GLY A 153 10.78 9.90 7.24
CA GLY A 153 10.40 8.51 6.95
C GLY A 153 9.51 7.97 8.07
N ILE A 154 8.60 7.07 7.73
CA ILE A 154 7.70 6.41 8.69
C ILE A 154 7.99 4.92 8.62
N PRO A 155 9.01 4.43 9.35
CA PRO A 155 9.38 3.02 9.36
C PRO A 155 8.21 2.16 9.82
N HIS A 156 8.02 1.01 9.17
CA HIS A 156 6.94 0.09 9.49
C HIS A 156 7.18 -0.65 10.82
N GLU A 157 8.44 -0.77 11.22
CA GLU A 157 8.95 -1.41 12.42
C GLU A 157 8.51 -0.69 13.71
N TYR A 158 8.01 0.55 13.61
CA TYR A 158 7.47 1.29 14.75
C TYR A 158 6.17 0.70 15.31
N GLY A 159 5.57 -0.30 14.65
CA GLY A 159 4.46 -1.07 15.19
C GLY A 159 3.15 -0.29 15.30
N SER A 160 2.97 0.77 14.51
CA SER A 160 1.79 1.65 14.56
C SER A 160 0.47 0.89 14.38
N THR A 161 0.46 -0.16 13.55
CA THR A 161 -0.72 -1.02 13.38
C THR A 161 -1.09 -1.74 14.67
N ALA A 162 -0.13 -2.39 15.34
CA ALA A 162 -0.38 -3.12 16.59
C ALA A 162 -0.79 -2.15 17.71
N TYR A 163 -0.18 -0.97 17.75
CA TYR A 163 -0.55 0.09 18.67
C TYR A 163 -2.01 0.54 18.49
N GLY A 164 -2.46 0.74 17.24
CA GLY A 164 -3.85 1.06 16.94
C GLY A 164 -4.83 -0.03 17.35
N VAL A 165 -4.49 -1.31 17.11
CA VAL A 165 -5.30 -2.46 17.54
C VAL A 165 -5.41 -2.52 19.06
N PHE A 166 -4.30 -2.31 19.78
CA PHE A 166 -4.31 -2.25 21.23
C PHE A 166 -5.29 -1.19 21.75
N HIS A 167 -5.26 0.03 21.20
CA HIS A 167 -6.19 1.09 21.60
C HIS A 167 -7.65 0.76 21.27
N ALA A 168 -7.91 0.19 20.10
CA ALA A 168 -9.26 -0.25 19.75
C ALA A 168 -9.79 -1.31 20.74
N ILE A 169 -8.94 -2.25 21.17
CA ILE A 169 -9.27 -3.26 22.18
C ILE A 169 -9.56 -2.61 23.54
N MET A 170 -8.76 -1.63 23.96
CA MET A 170 -8.99 -0.92 25.23
C MET A 170 -10.34 -0.21 25.24
N VAL A 171 -10.65 0.56 24.19
CA VAL A 171 -11.93 1.28 24.06
C VAL A 171 -13.11 0.31 24.00
N ALA A 172 -12.99 -0.77 23.22
CA ALA A 172 -14.04 -1.78 23.12
C ALA A 172 -14.27 -2.50 24.45
N SER A 173 -13.21 -2.80 25.19
CA SER A 173 -13.29 -3.49 26.48
C SER A 173 -13.98 -2.62 27.54
N GLU A 174 -13.68 -1.33 27.58
CA GLU A 174 -14.39 -0.37 28.42
C GLU A 174 -15.88 -0.32 28.05
N HIS A 175 -16.20 -0.24 26.75
CA HIS A 175 -17.58 -0.17 26.26
C HIS A 175 -18.42 -1.39 26.64
N VAL A 176 -17.85 -2.60 26.64
CA VAL A 176 -18.55 -3.85 26.99
C VAL A 176 -18.37 -4.28 28.44
N GLY A 177 -17.68 -3.48 29.27
CA GLY A 177 -17.42 -3.80 30.68
C GLY A 177 -16.45 -4.95 30.91
N LEU A 178 -15.57 -5.27 29.95
CA LEU A 178 -14.54 -6.29 30.08
C LEU A 178 -13.28 -5.73 30.75
N ASN A 179 -12.89 -6.30 31.88
CA ASN A 179 -11.66 -5.91 32.57
C ASN A 179 -10.45 -6.68 32.01
N LEU A 180 -9.62 -5.98 31.22
CA LEU A 180 -8.36 -6.51 30.71
C LEU A 180 -7.29 -6.45 31.81
N LYS A 181 -7.08 -7.57 32.52
CA LYS A 181 -5.94 -7.68 33.44
C LYS A 181 -4.64 -7.79 32.64
N ARG A 182 -3.61 -7.07 33.08
CA ARG A 182 -2.23 -7.30 32.63
C ARG A 182 -1.83 -8.71 33.10
N GLN A 183 -1.43 -9.58 32.19
CA GLN A 183 -0.68 -10.77 32.58
C GLN A 183 0.73 -10.30 32.97
N GLU A 184 1.15 -10.65 34.19
CA GLU A 184 2.51 -10.38 34.70
C GLU A 184 3.57 -11.20 33.94
#